data_AF-A0AB73MZF6-F1
#
_entry.id   AF-A0AB73MZF6-F1
#
_cell.length_a   1.000
_cell.length_b   1.000
_cell.length_c   1.000
_cell.angle_alpha   90.00
_cell.angle_beta   90.00
_cell.angle_gamma   90.00
#
_symmetry.space_group_name_H-M   'P 1'
#
loop_
_entity.id
_entity.type
_entity.pdbx_description
1 polymer ?
#
loop_
_entity_poly.entity_id
_entity_poly.type
_entity_poly.pdbx_seq_one_letter_code
_entity_poly.pdbx_strand_id
1 'polypeptide(L)' 'MKVKKILIDMIVKWHQAGYSLDEISPLVPQVPKEEIKAIIQQHYE' A
#
# COMPACT_ATOMS: atom_id res chain seq x y z
N MET A 1 11.99 9.56 -9.26
CA MET A 1 10.90 8.56 -9.31
C MET A 1 11.19 7.24 -8.56
N LYS A 2 12.22 7.14 -7.69
CA LYS A 2 12.51 5.91 -6.93
C LYS A 2 11.65 5.72 -5.66
N VAL A 3 11.34 6.81 -4.94
CA VAL A 3 10.61 6.76 -3.66
C VAL A 3 9.19 6.22 -3.82
N LYS A 4 8.46 6.62 -4.87
CA LYS A 4 7.09 6.12 -5.12
C LYS A 4 7.04 4.60 -5.34
N LYS A 5 8.01 4.02 -6.06
CA LYS A 5 8.08 2.56 -6.26
C LYS A 5 8.31 1.81 -4.94
N ILE A 6 9.21 2.33 -4.09
CA ILE A 6 9.49 1.71 -2.78
C ILE A 6 8.23 1.71 -1.90
N LEU A 7 7.45 2.79 -1.91
CA LEU A 7 6.20 2.88 -1.14
C LEU A 7 5.15 1.88 -1.63
N ILE A 8 4.99 1.76 -2.96
CA ILE A 8 4.08 0.78 -3.56
C ILE A 8 4.50 -0.64 -3.15
N ASP A 9 5.78 -0.98 -3.28
CA ASP A 9 6.30 -2.29 -2.86
C ASP A 9 6.08 -2.56 -1.37
N MET A 10 6.22 -1.55 -0.51
CA MET A 10 5.97 -1.69 0.93
C MET A 10 4.48 -1.93 1.23
N ILE A 11 3.58 -1.19 0.58
CA ILE A 11 2.12 -1.37 0.69
C ILE A 11 1.74 -2.82 0.34
N VAL A 12 2.24 -3.33 -0.79
CA VAL A 12 1.97 -4.69 -1.25
C VAL A 12 2.51 -5.72 -0.25
N LYS A 13 3.74 -5.53 0.26
CA LYS A 13 4.33 -6.44 1.26
C LYS A 13 3.58 -6.47 2.58
N TRP A 14 3.13 -5.32 3.09
CA TRP A 14 2.31 -5.28 4.30
C TRP A 14 0.98 -6.02 4.10
N HIS A 15 0.32 -5.81 2.97
CA HIS A 15 -0.91 -6.55 2.66
C HIS A 15 -0.65 -8.06 2.54
N GLN A 16 0.45 -8.47 1.90
CA GLN A 16 0.88 -9.89 1.85
C GLN A 16 1.22 -10.47 3.23
N ALA A 17 1.68 -9.65 4.17
CA ALA A 17 1.91 -10.04 5.55
C ALA A 17 0.61 -10.12 6.38
N GLY A 18 -0.55 -9.83 5.78
CA GLY A 18 -1.86 -9.92 6.42
C GLY A 18 -2.36 -8.62 7.06
N TYR A 19 -1.69 -7.48 6.81
CA TYR A 19 -2.14 -6.20 7.33
C TYR A 19 -3.37 -5.72 6.56
N SER A 20 -4.36 -5.23 7.30
CA SER A 20 -5.56 -4.62 6.72
C SER A 20 -5.27 -3.22 6.16
N LEU A 21 -6.16 -2.73 5.31
CA LEU A 21 -6.09 -1.36 4.76
C LEU A 21 -6.03 -0.29 5.88
N ASP A 22 -6.77 -0.50 6.97
CA ASP A 22 -6.80 0.41 8.12
C ASP A 22 -5.49 0.41 8.91
N GLU A 23 -4.74 -0.69 8.91
CA GLU A 23 -3.42 -0.78 9.53
C GLU A 23 -2.31 -0.21 8.62
N ILE A 24 -2.46 -0.31 7.30
CA ILE A 24 -1.49 0.22 6.34
C ILE A 24 -1.63 1.75 6.19
N SER A 25 -2.86 2.28 6.19
CA SER A 25 -3.12 3.71 6.00
C SER A 25 -2.31 4.65 6.91
N PRO A 26 -2.15 4.40 8.22
CA PRO A 26 -1.33 5.26 9.09
C PRO A 26 0.19 5.11 8.86
N LEU A 27 0.67 4.02 8.25
CA LEU A 27 2.09 3.79 7.96
C LEU A 27 2.58 4.60 6.75
N VAL A 28 1.65 4.98 5.87
CA VAL A 28 1.90 5.75 4.66
C VAL A 28 0.95 6.95 4.58
N PRO A 29 1.08 7.94 5.48
CA PRO A 29 0.17 9.08 5.56
C PRO A 29 0.22 9.99 4.32
N GLN A 30 1.28 9.87 3.52
CA GLN A 30 1.47 10.58 2.26
C GLN A 30 0.68 9.98 1.08
N VAL A 31 0.09 8.79 1.25
CA VAL A 31 -0.70 8.11 0.22
C VAL A 31 -2.15 8.03 0.70
N PRO A 32 -3.13 8.57 -0.04
CA PRO A 32 -4.54 8.46 0.30
C PRO A 32 -4.97 6.99 0.43
N LYS A 33 -5.91 6.71 1.35
CA LYS A 33 -6.42 5.37 1.61
C LYS A 33 -6.99 4.70 0.36
N GLU A 34 -7.62 5.48 -0.50
CA GLU A 34 -8.16 5.05 -1.79
C GLU A 34 -7.07 4.61 -2.76
N GLU A 35 -5.93 5.30 -2.77
CA GLU A 35 -4.77 4.94 -3.60
C GLU A 35 -4.10 3.66 -3.07
N ILE A 36 -4.00 3.49 -1.74
CA ILE A 36 -3.54 2.25 -1.11
C ILE A 36 -4.45 1.07 -1.52
N LYS A 37 -5.77 1.25 -1.46
CA LYS A 37 -6.74 0.24 -1.91
C LYS A 37 -6.55 -0.12 -3.39
N ALA A 38 -6.35 0.88 -4.25
CA ALA A 38 -6.12 0.66 -5.67
C ALA A 38 -4.81 -0.11 -5.94
N ILE A 39 -3.73 0.22 -5.22
CA ILE A 39 -2.44 -0.47 -5.31
C ILE A 39 -2.59 -1.96 -4.95
N ILE A 40 -3.31 -2.24 -3.86
CA ILE A 40 -3.57 -3.60 -3.39
C ILE A 40 -4.38 -4.37 -4.43
N GLN A 41 -5.48 -3.78 -4.94
CA GLN A 41 -6.31 -4.42 -5.97
C GLN A 41 -5.51 -4.77 -7.23
N GLN A 42 -4.66 -3.86 -7.71
CA GLN A 42 -3.84 -4.07 -8.92
C GLN A 42 -2.77 -5.16 -8.80
N HIS A 43 -2.36 -5.53 -7.58
CA HIS A 43 -1.30 -6.54 -7.36
C HIS A 43 -1.84 -7.92 -6.93
N TYR A 44 -3.15 -8.03 -6.72
CA TYR A 44 -3.82 -9.29 -6.35
C TYR A 44 -4.72 -9.85 -7.47
N GLU A 45 -4.88 -9.13 -8.58
CA GLU A 45 -5.39 -9.63 -9.88
C GLU A 45 -4.22 -10.03 -10.79
#